data_AF-A0A952R5V0-F1
#
_entry.id   AF-A0A952R5V0-F1
#
_cell.length_a   1.000
_cell.length_b   1.000
_cell.length_c   1.000
_cell.angle_alpha   90.00
_cell.angle_beta   90.00
_cell.angle_gamma   90.00
#
_symmetry.space_group_name_H-M   'P 1'
#
loop_
_entity.id
_entity.type
_entity.pdbx_description
1 polymer ?
#
loop_
_entity_poly.entity_id
_entity_poly.type
_entity_poly.pdbx_seq_one_letter_code
_entity_poly.pdbx_strand_id
1 'polypeptide(L)'
;MKSLRGTSLVALALLLLVAACAPAAGRQGLYYQADTREIIALIARFGPQIEPPSGYNYFSVESISETTIQLRADPLIGFSVVGFVTGIATDPARISVTSFQQADHALVAIGVSPGTLPDVYDALVAILDSRFRRY
;
A
#
# COMPACT_ATOMS: atom_id res chain seq x y z
N MET A 1 -29.23 -14.47 48.76
CA MET A 1 -28.96 -15.12 47.46
C MET A 1 -28.26 -14.08 46.58
N LYS A 2 -26.94 -14.20 46.39
CA LYS A 2 -26.09 -13.15 45.78
C LYS A 2 -26.17 -13.19 44.25
N SER A 3 -26.44 -12.03 43.67
CA SER A 3 -26.54 -11.74 42.25
C SER A 3 -25.25 -12.12 41.50
N LEU A 4 -25.36 -13.05 40.54
CA LEU A 4 -24.29 -13.55 39.66
C LEU A 4 -24.32 -12.89 38.26
N ARG A 5 -24.94 -11.71 38.11
CA ARG A 5 -25.23 -11.11 36.79
C ARG A 5 -24.18 -10.13 36.26
N GLY A 6 -23.16 -9.77 37.05
CA GLY A 6 -22.21 -8.71 36.69
C GLY A 6 -21.01 -9.16 35.84
N THR A 7 -20.61 -10.43 35.93
CA THR A 7 -19.29 -10.87 35.44
C THR A 7 -19.26 -11.19 33.94
N SER A 8 -20.39 -11.56 33.33
CA SER A 8 -20.43 -11.95 31.91
C SER A 8 -20.39 -10.79 30.92
N LEU A 9 -20.85 -9.59 31.31
CA LEU A 9 -20.86 -8.42 30.44
C LEU A 9 -19.48 -7.77 30.28
N VAL A 10 -18.66 -7.81 31.33
CA VAL A 10 -17.29 -7.24 31.32
C VAL A 10 -16.36 -8.07 30.43
N ALA A 11 -16.49 -9.40 30.45
CA ALA A 11 -15.68 -10.29 29.61
C ALA A 11 -15.95 -10.11 28.11
N LEU A 12 -17.21 -9.85 27.72
CA LEU A 12 -17.58 -9.60 26.33
C LEU A 12 -17.08 -8.23 25.83
N ALA A 13 -17.10 -7.21 26.70
CA ALA A 13 -16.59 -5.87 26.39
C ALA A 13 -15.06 -5.87 26.20
N LEU A 14 -14.31 -6.64 27.00
CA LEU A 14 -12.85 -6.76 26.83
C LEU A 14 -12.46 -7.46 25.52
N LEU A 15 -13.21 -8.46 25.06
CA LEU A 15 -12.92 -9.15 23.79
C LEU A 15 -13.11 -8.24 22.56
N LEU A 16 -14.04 -7.29 22.61
CA LEU A 16 -14.25 -6.30 21.55
C LEU A 16 -13.13 -5.25 21.47
N LEU A 17 -12.46 -4.94 22.59
CA LEU A 17 -11.35 -4.00 22.63
C LEU A 17 -10.05 -4.55 22.01
N VAL A 18 -9.85 -5.88 22.01
CA VAL A 18 -8.66 -6.51 21.40
C VAL A 18 -8.80 -6.62 19.87
N ALA A 19 -10.03 -6.68 19.34
CA ALA A 19 -10.27 -6.72 17.89
C ALA A 19 -10.06 -5.36 17.19
N ALA A 20 -10.10 -4.25 17.95
CA ALA A 20 -9.85 -2.90 17.40
C ALA A 20 -8.36 -2.58 17.24
N CYS A 21 -7.48 -3.38 17.85
CA CYS A 21 -6.04 -3.36 17.60
C CYS A 21 -5.67 -4.57 16.74
N ALA A 22 -6.36 -4.73 15.60
CA ALA A 22 -5.68 -5.39 14.49
C ALA A 22 -4.51 -4.46 14.13
N PRO A 23 -3.25 -4.90 14.28
CA PRO A 23 -2.18 -4.16 13.62
C PRO A 23 -2.61 -4.07 12.17
N ALA A 24 -2.60 -2.87 11.60
CA ALA A 24 -2.74 -2.69 10.16
C ALA A 24 -1.82 -3.75 9.55
N ALA A 25 -2.42 -4.82 8.99
CA ALA A 25 -1.70 -5.96 8.48
C ALA A 25 -1.08 -5.50 7.15
N GLY A 26 -0.13 -4.57 7.27
CA GLY A 26 0.73 -4.13 6.21
C GLY A 26 1.48 -5.36 5.75
N ARG A 27 1.45 -5.60 4.44
CA ARG A 27 2.23 -6.67 3.83
C ARG A 27 3.66 -6.59 4.37
N GLN A 28 4.22 -7.76 4.69
CA GLN A 28 5.59 -7.84 5.17
C GLN A 28 6.51 -7.10 4.18
N GLY A 29 7.43 -6.29 4.71
CA GLY A 29 8.41 -5.61 3.89
C GLY A 29 9.31 -6.62 3.18
N LEU A 30 9.77 -6.26 1.98
CA LEU A 30 10.60 -7.10 1.13
C LEU A 30 12.07 -6.71 1.31
N TYR A 31 12.96 -7.68 1.41
CA TYR A 31 14.39 -7.45 1.55
C TYR A 31 15.10 -7.68 0.22
N TYR A 32 15.88 -6.70 -0.22
CA TYR A 32 16.66 -6.76 -1.45
C TYR A 32 18.13 -6.48 -1.19
N GLN A 33 19.00 -7.18 -1.91
CA GLN A 33 20.43 -6.89 -1.99
C GLN A 33 20.64 -5.69 -2.93
N ALA A 34 20.36 -4.49 -2.43
CA ALA A 34 20.44 -3.22 -3.16
C ALA A 34 20.60 -2.05 -2.20
N ASP A 35 21.06 -0.92 -2.72
CA ASP A 35 21.01 0.34 -1.98
C ASP A 35 19.62 0.97 -2.06
N THR A 36 19.19 1.64 -1.00
CA THR A 36 17.91 2.36 -0.96
C THR A 36 17.72 3.33 -2.13
N ARG A 37 18.78 4.04 -2.54
CA ARG A 37 18.73 4.97 -3.67
C ARG A 37 18.50 4.26 -5.02
N GLU A 38 19.02 3.04 -5.18
CA GLU A 38 18.81 2.24 -6.39
C GLU A 38 17.35 1.76 -6.48
N ILE A 39 16.77 1.36 -5.36
CA ILE A 39 15.34 1.01 -5.27
C ILE A 39 14.50 2.20 -5.72
N ILE A 40 14.70 3.38 -5.12
CA ILE A 40 13.92 4.58 -5.44
C ILE A 40 14.11 5.00 -6.91
N ALA A 41 15.34 4.96 -7.42
CA ALA A 41 15.63 5.29 -8.82
C ALA A 41 14.96 4.30 -9.80
N LEU A 42 14.91 3.01 -9.47
CA LEU A 42 14.24 2.01 -10.29
C LEU A 42 12.74 2.27 -10.36
N ILE A 43 12.09 2.51 -9.21
CA ILE A 43 10.66 2.79 -9.16
C ILE A 43 10.33 4.12 -9.84
N ALA A 44 11.17 5.15 -9.70
CA ALA A 44 10.98 6.42 -10.42
C ALA A 44 10.98 6.23 -11.94
N ARG A 45 11.79 5.31 -12.45
CA ARG A 45 11.92 5.03 -13.89
C ARG A 45 10.81 4.15 -14.43
N PHE A 46 10.45 3.10 -13.71
CA PHE A 46 9.56 2.04 -14.23
C PHE A 46 8.17 2.06 -13.61
N GLY A 47 7.99 2.65 -12.43
CA GLY A 47 6.70 2.77 -11.75
C GLY A 47 5.62 3.47 -12.60
N PRO A 48 5.92 4.60 -13.28
CA PRO A 48 4.98 5.24 -14.20
C PRO A 48 4.55 4.39 -15.40
N GLN A 49 5.29 3.32 -15.71
CA GLN A 49 5.01 2.42 -16.84
C GLN A 49 4.11 1.24 -16.43
N ILE A 50 3.78 1.11 -15.14
CA ILE A 50 2.85 0.09 -14.67
C ILE A 50 1.47 0.41 -15.22
N GLU A 51 0.82 -0.60 -15.79
CA GLU A 51 -0.52 -0.45 -16.33
C GLU A 51 -1.49 -0.12 -15.20
N PRO A 52 -2.19 1.03 -15.28
CA PRO A 52 -3.13 1.41 -14.25
C PRO A 52 -4.38 0.52 -14.31
N PRO A 53 -5.07 0.33 -13.19
CA PRO A 53 -6.37 -0.33 -13.18
C PRO A 53 -7.37 0.42 -14.06
N SER A 54 -8.35 -0.31 -14.59
CA SER A 54 -9.40 0.28 -15.44
C SER A 54 -10.10 1.44 -14.73
N GLY A 55 -10.31 2.54 -15.45
CA GLY A 55 -10.94 3.75 -14.91
C GLY A 55 -9.94 4.78 -14.36
N TYR A 56 -8.64 4.54 -14.43
CA TYR A 56 -7.59 5.49 -14.06
C TYR A 56 -6.72 5.89 -15.26
N ASN A 57 -6.08 7.05 -15.18
CA ASN A 57 -5.01 7.43 -16.09
C ASN A 57 -3.68 6.74 -15.70
N TYR A 58 -2.61 6.99 -16.45
CA TYR A 58 -1.28 6.44 -16.14
C TYR A 58 -0.73 7.00 -14.81
N PHE A 59 0.03 6.18 -14.12
CA PHE A 59 0.75 6.62 -12.93
C PHE A 59 1.76 7.70 -13.27
N SER A 60 1.79 8.73 -12.44
CA SER A 60 2.75 9.82 -12.49
C SER A 60 3.42 9.96 -11.13
N VAL A 61 4.63 10.49 -11.11
CA VAL A 61 5.34 10.76 -9.86
C VAL A 61 4.68 11.94 -9.15
N GLU A 62 4.12 11.70 -7.96
CA GLU A 62 3.58 12.74 -7.08
C GLU A 62 4.68 13.34 -6.20
N SER A 63 5.55 12.51 -5.64
CA SER A 63 6.71 12.98 -4.86
C SER A 63 7.85 11.95 -4.85
N ILE A 64 9.09 12.44 -4.72
CA ILE A 64 10.31 11.63 -4.55
C ILE A 64 11.16 12.25 -3.44
N SER A 65 11.68 11.41 -2.55
CA SER A 65 12.70 11.72 -1.56
C SER A 65 13.83 10.68 -1.63
N GLU A 66 14.81 10.77 -0.73
CA GLU A 66 15.92 9.81 -0.69
C GLU A 66 15.49 8.37 -0.38
N THR A 67 14.38 8.21 0.34
CA THR A 67 13.92 6.91 0.87
C THR A 67 12.51 6.57 0.43
N THR A 68 11.79 7.49 -0.24
CA THR A 68 10.38 7.30 -0.58
C THR A 68 10.07 7.81 -1.97
N ILE A 69 9.20 7.11 -2.67
CA ILE A 69 8.55 7.59 -3.89
C ILE A 69 7.05 7.35 -3.80
N GLN A 70 6.28 8.35 -4.19
CA GLN A 70 4.84 8.25 -4.33
C GLN A 70 4.45 8.45 -5.78
N LEU A 71 3.64 7.52 -6.29
CA LEU A 71 3.04 7.60 -7.61
C LEU A 71 1.54 7.77 -7.45
N ARG A 72 0.94 8.53 -8.36
CA ARG A 72 -0.49 8.83 -8.37
C ARG A 72 -1.07 8.66 -9.77
N ALA A 73 -2.23 8.04 -9.83
CA ALA A 73 -3.10 8.00 -10.98
C ALA A 73 -4.48 8.55 -10.57
N ASP A 74 -5.02 9.44 -11.38
CA ASP A 74 -6.34 10.04 -11.18
C ASP A 74 -7.41 9.25 -11.96
N PRO A 75 -8.65 9.20 -11.45
CA PRO A 75 -9.75 8.57 -12.18
C PRO A 75 -10.01 9.32 -13.50
N LEU A 76 -10.35 8.57 -14.55
CA LEU A 76 -10.79 9.14 -15.82
C LEU A 76 -12.11 9.90 -15.62
N ILE A 77 -12.17 11.10 -16.18
CA ILE A 77 -13.24 12.11 -15.97
C ILE A 77 -14.66 11.54 -16.17
N GLY A 78 -14.83 10.52 -17.04
CA GLY A 78 -16.11 9.86 -17.29
C GLY A 78 -16.61 8.97 -16.14
N PHE A 79 -15.70 8.40 -15.34
CA PHE A 79 -16.05 7.59 -14.16
C PHE A 79 -16.27 8.46 -12.91
N SER A 80 -15.70 9.66 -12.87
CA SER A 80 -15.86 10.60 -11.76
C SER A 80 -17.31 11.08 -11.61
N VAL A 81 -18.02 11.27 -12.74
CA VAL A 81 -19.43 11.70 -12.75
C VAL A 81 -20.35 10.56 -12.33
N VAL A 82 -20.06 9.32 -12.74
CA VAL A 82 -20.83 8.14 -12.30
C VAL A 82 -20.59 7.88 -10.83
N GLY A 83 -19.34 7.91 -10.35
CA GLY A 83 -18.99 7.73 -8.93
C GLY A 83 -19.64 8.76 -8.01
N PHE A 84 -19.76 10.03 -8.46
CA PHE A 84 -20.48 11.08 -7.73
C PHE A 84 -21.99 10.80 -7.61
N VAL A 85 -22.60 10.18 -8.64
CA VAL A 85 -24.05 9.87 -8.67
C VAL A 85 -24.36 8.50 -8.03
N THR A 86 -23.42 7.56 -8.04
CA THR A 86 -23.60 6.18 -7.55
C THR A 86 -22.91 5.88 -6.22
N GLY A 87 -22.17 6.83 -5.64
CA GLY A 87 -21.47 6.66 -4.36
C GLY A 87 -20.22 5.78 -4.41
N ILE A 88 -19.64 5.55 -5.60
CA ILE A 88 -18.40 4.79 -5.76
C ILE A 88 -17.22 5.75 -5.66
N ALA A 89 -16.30 5.50 -4.73
CA ALA A 89 -15.17 6.37 -4.41
C ALA A 89 -14.33 6.68 -5.68
N THR A 90 -14.21 7.97 -5.99
CA THR A 90 -13.40 8.52 -7.09
C THR A 90 -11.99 8.86 -6.62
N ASP A 91 -11.49 8.15 -5.61
CA ASP A 91 -10.21 8.49 -4.99
C ASP A 91 -9.06 8.15 -5.94
N PRO A 92 -8.04 9.04 -6.05
CA PRO A 92 -6.85 8.75 -6.83
C PRO A 92 -6.19 7.46 -6.36
N ALA A 93 -5.76 6.63 -7.30
CA ALA A 93 -4.92 5.50 -6.99
C ALA A 93 -3.53 6.01 -6.63
N ARG A 94 -3.00 5.53 -5.50
CA ARG A 94 -1.68 5.92 -4.98
C ARG A 94 -0.84 4.70 -4.71
N ILE A 95 0.42 4.79 -5.12
CA ILE A 95 1.47 3.83 -4.77
C ILE A 95 2.46 4.60 -3.91
N SER A 96 2.80 4.06 -2.75
CA SER A 96 3.91 4.53 -1.93
C SER A 96 4.94 3.43 -1.83
N VAL A 97 6.18 3.72 -2.22
CA VAL A 97 7.31 2.81 -1.99
C VAL A 97 8.27 3.52 -1.06
N THR A 98 8.50 2.93 0.12
CA THR A 98 9.48 3.39 1.09
C THR A 98 10.57 2.33 1.22
N SER A 99 11.83 2.75 1.14
CA SER A 99 12.99 1.88 1.29
C SER A 99 13.88 2.38 2.42
N PHE A 100 14.36 1.46 3.25
CA PHE A 100 15.28 1.72 4.35
C PHE A 100 16.49 0.81 4.25
N GLN A 101 17.68 1.37 4.49
CA GLN A 101 18.89 0.57 4.56
C GLN A 101 18.95 -0.17 5.90
N GLN A 102 19.14 -1.49 5.83
CA GLN A 102 19.33 -2.37 6.98
C GLN A 102 20.57 -3.24 6.74
N ALA A 103 21.69 -2.85 7.33
CA ALA A 103 23.01 -3.43 7.05
C ALA A 103 23.30 -3.44 5.54
N ASP A 104 23.57 -4.60 4.94
CA ASP A 104 23.92 -4.76 3.53
C ASP A 104 22.69 -4.94 2.61
N HIS A 105 21.48 -4.69 3.11
CA HIS A 105 20.23 -4.89 2.39
C HIS A 105 19.28 -3.70 2.51
N ALA A 106 18.41 -3.51 1.53
CA ALA A 106 17.32 -2.56 1.58
C ALA A 106 16.01 -3.27 1.95
N LEU A 107 15.35 -2.80 3.00
CA LEU A 107 13.97 -3.15 3.35
C LEU A 107 13.03 -2.23 2.57
N VAL A 108 12.13 -2.82 1.79
CA VAL A 108 11.18 -2.11 0.93
C VAL A 108 9.76 -2.37 1.40
N ALA A 109 9.05 -1.30 1.77
CA ALA A 109 7.63 -1.28 2.08
C ALA A 109 6.86 -0.69 0.90
N ILE A 110 5.84 -1.41 0.42
CA ILE A 110 4.99 -0.99 -0.70
C ILE A 110 3.57 -0.85 -0.18
N GLY A 111 3.02 0.36 -0.28
CA GLY A 111 1.61 0.66 -0.05
C GLY A 111 0.91 0.93 -1.37
N VAL A 112 -0.26 0.33 -1.58
CA VAL A 112 -1.13 0.60 -2.72
C VAL A 112 -2.52 0.96 -2.19
N SER A 113 -3.05 2.07 -2.67
CA SER A 113 -4.38 2.59 -2.36
C SER A 113 -5.13 2.86 -3.65
N PRO A 114 -6.43 2.50 -3.76
CA PRO A 114 -7.16 1.65 -2.83
C PRO A 114 -6.54 0.24 -2.74
N GLY A 115 -6.66 -0.41 -1.57
CA GLY A 115 -6.04 -1.72 -1.30
C GLY A 115 -6.59 -2.89 -2.15
N THR A 116 -7.62 -2.62 -2.96
CA THR A 116 -8.25 -3.54 -3.92
C THR A 116 -7.49 -3.66 -5.24
N LEU A 117 -6.25 -3.14 -5.32
CA LEU A 117 -5.41 -3.16 -6.52
C LEU A 117 -4.22 -4.13 -6.36
N PRO A 118 -4.46 -5.46 -6.27
CA PRO A 118 -3.39 -6.43 -6.04
C PRO A 118 -2.38 -6.47 -7.20
N ASP A 119 -2.84 -6.33 -8.45
CA ASP A 119 -2.00 -6.44 -9.65
C ASP A 119 -0.91 -5.36 -9.71
N VAL A 120 -1.21 -4.16 -9.22
CA VAL A 120 -0.27 -3.04 -9.16
C VAL A 120 0.88 -3.33 -8.20
N TYR A 121 0.58 -3.95 -7.07
CA TYR A 121 1.61 -4.38 -6.13
C TYR A 121 2.48 -5.48 -6.75
N ASP A 122 1.86 -6.50 -7.35
CA ASP A 122 2.60 -7.62 -7.94
C ASP A 122 3.50 -7.14 -9.09
N ALA A 123 3.06 -6.15 -9.89
CA ALA A 123 3.86 -5.51 -10.91
C ALA A 123 5.09 -4.76 -10.32
N LEU A 124 4.94 -4.02 -9.22
CA LEU A 124 6.06 -3.38 -8.54
C LEU A 124 7.07 -4.40 -8.02
N VAL A 125 6.57 -5.48 -7.43
CA VAL A 125 7.41 -6.57 -6.94
C VAL A 125 8.16 -7.24 -8.09
N ALA A 126 7.49 -7.50 -9.22
CA ALA A 126 8.13 -8.04 -10.41
C ALA A 126 9.22 -7.11 -10.99
N ILE A 127 9.01 -5.79 -10.97
CA ILE A 127 10.03 -4.81 -11.35
C ILE A 127 11.26 -4.93 -10.45
N LEU A 128 11.06 -4.98 -9.14
CA LEU A 128 12.15 -5.12 -8.17
C LEU A 128 12.88 -6.46 -8.33
N ASP A 129 12.16 -7.57 -8.45
CA ASP A 129 12.72 -8.91 -8.65
C ASP A 129 13.48 -9.05 -9.98
N SER A 130 13.08 -8.29 -11.02
CA SER A 130 13.79 -8.28 -12.30
C SER A 130 15.18 -7.65 -12.21
N ARG A 131 15.45 -6.87 -11.16
CA ARG A 131 16.70 -6.12 -11.01
C ARG A 131 17.51 -6.45 -9.78
N PHE A 132 16.87 -6.80 -8.68
CA PHE A 132 17.51 -7.03 -7.40
C PHE A 132 17.26 -8.45 -6.92
N ARG A 133 18.25 -9.04 -6.27
CA ARG A 133 18.09 -10.35 -5.63
C ARG A 133 17.40 -10.16 -4.28
N ARG A 134 16.41 -10.99 -3.99
CA ARG A 134 15.83 -11.10 -2.65
C ARG A 134 16.85 -11.67 -1.67
N TYR A 135 16.77 -11.22 -0.42
CA TYR A 135 17.51 -11.78 0.71
C TYR A 135 16.66 -12.80 1.47
#